data_AF-A0A2V6X3K1-F1
#
_entry.id   AF-A0A2V6X3K1-F1
#
_cell.length_a   1.000
_cell.length_b   1.000
_cell.length_c   1.000
_cell.angle_alpha   90.00
_cell.angle_beta   90.00
_cell.angle_gamma   90.00
#
_symmetry.space_group_name_H-M   'P 1'
#
loop_
_entity.id
_entity.type
_entity.pdbx_description
1 polymer ?
#
loop_
_entity_poly.entity_id
_entity_poly.type
_entity_poly.pdbx_seq_one_letter_code
_entity_poly.pdbx_strand_id
1 'polypeptide(L)'
;MVRVLVGSQVAVLGLVGLAAGLALRGRRLPLVAGALVVLGAGVGLALPPLAIDAYPTTYRRPSVPYQAASIASGAALYREQCASCHDLGGAGDGPAGVRLPRPPADLRAPHTAQHTAGDLFWWLSNGIPAAGMPAFGRELSEEQRWDLVNFLRALSSGYAARGMGPTIEPDRPWLVAPDFTFAVGPTPPRSLREYRERRIVLLVLYDLARARARLAEIAGRDGTLALLGVEVIAVPVHDARDAIKRIGREPRVLFSVATEGSEAIAAAYRVFATAPHVEFLIDRQGYIRAVARGNGGAGDLDKTIAEIQRLNDEKAPAPAPEEHAH
;
A
#
# COMPACT_ATOMS: atom_id res chain seq x y z
N MET A 1 -20.46 -13.66 17.85
CA MET A 1 -21.46 -12.66 18.30
C MET A 1 -22.22 -13.05 19.57
N VAL A 2 -22.83 -14.23 19.67
CA VAL A 2 -23.63 -14.63 20.86
C VAL A 2 -22.85 -14.56 22.19
N ARG A 3 -21.59 -15.03 22.22
CA ARG A 3 -20.74 -14.94 23.43
C ARG A 3 -20.42 -13.50 23.84
N VAL A 4 -20.24 -12.60 22.88
CA VAL A 4 -19.98 -11.17 23.12
C VAL A 4 -21.21 -10.49 23.73
N LEU A 5 -22.40 -10.77 23.19
CA LEU A 5 -23.67 -10.26 23.70
C LEU A 5 -23.99 -10.76 25.11
N VAL A 6 -23.79 -12.05 25.36
CA VAL A 6 -24.01 -12.64 26.70
C VAL A 6 -22.98 -12.11 27.69
N GLY A 7 -21.69 -12.07 27.32
CA GLY A 7 -20.64 -11.54 28.18
C GLY A 7 -20.83 -10.06 28.52
N SER A 8 -21.28 -9.23 27.56
CA SER A 8 -21.52 -7.80 27.80
C SER A 8 -22.70 -7.57 28.73
N GLN A 9 -23.78 -8.34 28.60
CA GLN A 9 -24.92 -8.28 29.54
C GLN A 9 -24.51 -8.68 30.96
N VAL A 10 -23.70 -9.74 31.10
CA VAL A 10 -23.16 -10.17 32.40
C VAL A 10 -22.23 -9.11 32.99
N ALA A 11 -21.40 -8.46 32.18
CA ALA A 11 -20.55 -7.35 32.63
C ALA A 11 -21.37 -6.15 33.12
N VAL A 12 -22.46 -5.80 32.42
CA VAL A 12 -23.39 -4.73 32.83
C VAL A 12 -24.05 -5.06 34.16
N LEU A 13 -24.50 -6.30 34.37
CA LEU A 13 -25.05 -6.75 35.66
C LEU A 13 -24.02 -6.64 36.79
N GLY A 14 -22.75 -6.95 36.50
CA GLY A 14 -21.63 -6.73 37.43
C GLY A 14 -21.45 -5.25 37.78
N LEU A 15 -21.47 -4.34 36.80
CA LEU A 15 -21.37 -2.89 37.02
C LEU A 15 -22.55 -2.33 37.85
N VAL A 16 -23.78 -2.76 37.55
CA VAL A 16 -24.98 -2.38 38.31
C VAL A 16 -24.90 -2.88 39.74
N GLY A 17 -24.45 -4.12 39.94
CA GLY A 17 -24.18 -4.69 41.27
C GLY A 17 -23.11 -3.92 42.04
N LEU A 18 -22.07 -3.43 41.34
CA LEU A 18 -20.98 -2.64 41.93
C LEU A 18 -21.51 -1.28 42.42
N ALA A 19 -22.28 -0.59 41.58
CA ALA A 19 -22.92 0.69 41.92
C ALA A 19 -23.89 0.54 43.11
N ALA A 20 -24.72 -0.51 43.12
CA ALA A 20 -25.63 -0.81 44.21
C ALA A 20 -24.88 -1.16 45.51
N GLY A 21 -23.79 -1.93 45.42
CA GLY A 21 -22.94 -2.30 46.56
C GLY A 21 -22.23 -1.10 47.20
N LEU A 22 -21.83 -0.11 46.39
CA LEU A 22 -21.23 1.14 46.86
C LEU A 22 -22.26 2.07 47.53
N ALA A 23 -23.53 2.03 47.09
CA ALA A 23 -24.62 2.81 47.69
C ALA A 23 -25.13 2.25 49.02
N LEU A 24 -25.04 0.93 49.24
CA LEU A 24 -25.60 0.25 50.42
C LEU A 24 -24.55 0.06 51.55
N ARG A 25 -24.55 0.95 52.55
CA ARG A 25 -23.56 0.99 53.65
C ARG A 25 -23.44 -0.29 54.50
N GLY A 26 -24.52 -1.06 54.68
CA GLY A 26 -24.56 -2.21 55.60
C GLY A 26 -24.06 -3.55 55.04
N ARG A 27 -23.96 -3.70 53.71
CA ARG A 27 -23.56 -4.97 53.03
C ARG A 27 -22.56 -4.74 51.89
N ARG A 28 -21.83 -3.62 51.94
CA ARG A 28 -20.94 -3.16 50.85
C ARG A 28 -19.92 -4.21 50.40
N LEU A 29 -19.24 -4.88 51.32
CA LEU A 29 -18.14 -5.81 51.01
C LEU A 29 -18.59 -7.04 50.20
N PRO A 30 -19.58 -7.84 50.63
CA PRO A 30 -20.01 -9.02 49.87
C PRO A 30 -20.69 -8.65 48.53
N LEU A 31 -21.41 -7.52 48.47
CA LEU A 31 -22.06 -7.06 47.24
C LEU A 31 -21.04 -6.59 46.21
N VAL A 32 -20.04 -5.82 46.63
CA VAL A 32 -18.95 -5.39 45.75
C VAL A 32 -18.11 -6.60 45.29
N ALA A 33 -17.81 -7.54 46.18
CA ALA A 33 -17.08 -8.76 45.81
C ALA A 33 -17.85 -9.61 44.78
N GLY A 34 -19.14 -9.86 45.00
CA GLY A 34 -19.98 -10.57 44.04
C GLY A 34 -20.11 -9.84 42.71
N ALA A 35 -20.27 -8.52 42.75
CA ALA A 35 -20.33 -7.68 41.56
C ALA A 35 -19.03 -7.71 40.74
N LEU A 36 -17.86 -7.69 41.39
CA LEU A 36 -16.56 -7.83 40.73
C LEU A 36 -16.38 -9.20 40.07
N VAL A 37 -16.85 -10.27 40.71
CA VAL A 37 -16.82 -11.63 40.11
C VAL A 37 -17.70 -11.69 38.87
N VAL A 38 -18.94 -11.17 38.95
CA VAL A 38 -19.87 -11.13 37.81
C VAL A 38 -19.31 -10.25 36.68
N LEU A 39 -18.74 -9.10 37.02
CA LEU A 39 -18.06 -8.23 36.05
C LEU A 39 -16.90 -8.95 35.36
N GLY A 40 -16.01 -9.59 36.14
CA GLY A 40 -14.89 -10.36 35.61
C GLY A 40 -15.30 -11.52 34.71
N ALA A 41 -16.37 -12.24 35.09
CA ALA A 41 -16.92 -13.32 34.27
C ALA A 41 -17.52 -12.79 32.96
N GLY A 42 -18.26 -11.68 33.01
CA GLY A 42 -18.81 -11.02 31.82
C GLY A 42 -17.73 -10.53 30.87
N VAL A 43 -16.71 -9.85 31.40
CA VAL A 43 -15.52 -9.40 30.65
C VAL A 43 -14.78 -10.60 30.04
N GLY A 44 -14.55 -11.67 30.81
CA GLY A 44 -13.89 -12.89 30.34
C GLY A 44 -14.67 -13.66 29.25
N LEU A 45 -15.98 -13.51 29.19
CA LEU A 45 -16.83 -14.07 28.12
C LEU A 45 -16.87 -13.16 26.88
N ALA A 46 -16.84 -11.84 27.09
CA ALA A 46 -17.01 -10.85 26.02
C ALA A 46 -15.72 -10.54 25.25
N LEU A 47 -14.57 -10.51 25.94
CA LEU A 47 -13.30 -10.07 25.36
C LEU A 47 -12.63 -11.08 24.41
N PRO A 48 -12.56 -12.39 24.68
CA PRO A 48 -11.80 -13.31 23.83
C PRO A 48 -12.22 -13.33 22.35
N PRO A 49 -13.52 -13.25 21.99
CA PRO A 49 -13.93 -13.13 20.59
C PRO A 49 -13.58 -11.79 19.92
N LEU A 50 -13.18 -10.78 20.69
CA LEU A 50 -12.75 -9.47 20.23
C LEU A 50 -11.21 -9.32 20.27
N ALA A 51 -10.51 -10.27 20.90
CA ALA A 51 -9.07 -10.31 20.91
C ALA A 51 -8.56 -10.93 19.60
N ILE A 52 -7.58 -10.26 18.98
CA ILE A 52 -6.80 -10.81 17.88
C ILE A 52 -5.48 -11.35 18.45
N ASP A 53 -4.97 -12.43 17.86
CA ASP A 53 -3.66 -12.95 18.22
C ASP A 53 -2.59 -11.88 17.90
N ALA A 54 -1.85 -11.46 18.92
CA ALA A 54 -0.64 -10.68 18.72
C ALA A 54 0.56 -11.64 18.65
N TYR A 55 1.32 -11.53 17.57
CA TYR A 55 2.58 -12.23 17.39
C TYR A 55 3.75 -11.39 17.95
N PRO A 56 4.90 -12.02 18.27
CA PRO A 56 6.08 -11.30 18.73
C PRO A 56 6.54 -10.16 17.81
N THR A 57 6.21 -10.23 16.51
CA THR A 57 6.54 -9.19 15.53
C THR A 57 5.40 -8.24 15.21
N THR A 58 4.18 -8.38 15.75
CA THR A 58 3.01 -7.53 15.41
C THR A 58 3.32 -6.03 15.47
N TYR A 59 4.01 -5.58 16.52
CA TYR A 59 4.38 -4.17 16.71
C TYR A 59 5.81 -3.85 16.23
N ARG A 60 6.45 -4.78 15.51
CA ARG A 60 7.79 -4.57 14.95
C ARG A 60 7.68 -3.66 13.72
N ARG A 61 8.44 -2.57 13.74
CA ARG A 61 8.61 -1.69 12.58
C ARG A 61 9.41 -2.40 11.47
N PRO A 62 9.01 -2.28 10.20
CA PRO A 62 9.77 -2.82 9.08
C PRO A 62 11.19 -2.25 9.05
N SER A 63 12.20 -3.12 8.86
CA SER A 63 13.59 -2.65 8.64
C SER A 63 13.86 -2.25 7.19
N VAL A 64 12.97 -2.64 6.26
CA VAL A 64 13.01 -2.22 4.85
C VAL A 64 11.84 -1.27 4.58
N PRO A 65 12.11 -0.04 4.11
CA PRO A 65 11.07 0.94 3.83
C PRO A 65 10.20 0.51 2.63
N TYR A 66 8.97 1.01 2.57
CA TYR A 66 8.07 0.75 1.46
C TYR A 66 8.50 1.54 0.21
N GLN A 67 9.32 0.91 -0.61
CA GLN A 67 9.94 1.52 -1.79
C GLN A 67 9.89 0.61 -3.01
N ALA A 68 9.93 1.19 -4.21
CA ALA A 68 9.81 0.49 -5.48
C ALA A 68 10.83 -0.65 -5.65
N ALA A 69 12.09 -0.45 -5.21
CA ALA A 69 13.11 -1.49 -5.24
C ALA A 69 12.74 -2.69 -4.36
N SER A 70 12.22 -2.46 -3.16
CA SER A 70 11.79 -3.52 -2.24
C SER A 70 10.57 -4.27 -2.78
N ILE A 71 9.59 -3.55 -3.34
CA ILE A 71 8.42 -4.16 -4.00
C ILE A 71 8.85 -5.01 -5.21
N ALA A 72 9.80 -4.54 -6.01
CA ALA A 72 10.31 -5.28 -7.16
C ALA A 72 11.05 -6.55 -6.75
N SER A 73 11.91 -6.48 -5.73
CA SER A 73 12.57 -7.64 -5.13
C SER A 73 11.56 -8.64 -4.56
N GLY A 74 10.56 -8.14 -3.82
CA GLY A 74 9.49 -8.95 -3.25
C GLY A 74 8.64 -9.63 -4.32
N ALA A 75 8.37 -8.97 -5.45
CA ALA A 75 7.66 -9.56 -6.58
C ALA A 75 8.44 -10.73 -7.20
N ALA A 76 9.78 -10.62 -7.30
CA ALA A 76 10.62 -11.70 -7.79
C ALA A 76 10.56 -12.91 -6.84
N LEU A 77 10.76 -12.68 -5.54
CA LEU A 77 10.67 -13.71 -4.51
C LEU A 77 9.28 -14.37 -4.47
N TYR A 78 8.22 -13.59 -4.61
CA TYR A 78 6.86 -14.10 -4.60
C TYR A 78 6.61 -15.11 -5.72
N ARG A 79 7.11 -14.82 -6.94
CA ARG A 79 6.99 -15.74 -8.08
C ARG A 79 7.70 -17.07 -7.81
N GLU A 80 8.84 -17.02 -7.14
CA GLU A 80 9.65 -18.21 -6.86
C GLU A 80 9.11 -19.03 -5.68
N GLN A 81 8.66 -18.35 -4.62
CA GLN A 81 8.37 -18.98 -3.33
C GLN A 81 6.88 -19.15 -3.03
N CYS A 82 6.01 -18.27 -3.57
CA CYS A 82 4.62 -18.16 -3.12
C CYS A 82 3.60 -18.52 -4.22
N ALA A 83 3.90 -18.23 -5.49
CA ALA A 83 2.94 -18.33 -6.59
C ALA A 83 2.42 -19.75 -6.86
N SER A 84 3.17 -20.79 -6.50
CA SER A 84 2.72 -22.18 -6.66
C SER A 84 1.47 -22.51 -5.83
N CYS A 85 1.29 -21.85 -4.67
CA CYS A 85 0.12 -21.98 -3.81
C CYS A 85 -0.84 -20.79 -3.97
N HIS A 86 -0.32 -19.56 -4.09
CA HIS A 86 -1.15 -18.35 -4.09
C HIS A 86 -1.53 -17.83 -5.48
N ASP A 87 -1.13 -18.50 -6.56
CA ASP A 87 -1.17 -18.02 -7.96
C ASP A 87 -0.27 -16.78 -8.19
N LEU A 88 0.12 -16.53 -9.45
CA LEU A 88 0.90 -15.35 -9.81
C LEU A 88 0.18 -14.04 -9.47
N GLY A 89 -1.15 -14.02 -9.56
CA GLY A 89 -1.98 -12.87 -9.23
C GLY A 89 -2.32 -12.73 -7.75
N GLY A 90 -2.00 -13.72 -6.91
CA GLY A 90 -2.31 -13.70 -5.47
C GLY A 90 -3.72 -14.12 -5.10
N ALA A 91 -4.48 -14.71 -6.03
CA ALA A 91 -5.87 -15.11 -5.78
C ALA A 91 -6.03 -16.27 -4.79
N GLY A 92 -4.97 -17.03 -4.52
CA GLY A 92 -5.04 -18.25 -3.70
C GLY A 92 -5.32 -19.53 -4.50
N ASP A 93 -5.41 -19.44 -5.83
CA ASP A 93 -5.82 -20.53 -6.72
C ASP A 93 -4.63 -21.33 -7.29
N GLY A 94 -3.46 -21.26 -6.65
CA GLY A 94 -2.27 -21.95 -7.12
C GLY A 94 -2.44 -23.48 -7.09
N PRO A 95 -1.89 -24.22 -8.07
CA PRO A 95 -2.10 -25.66 -8.20
C PRO A 95 -1.62 -26.48 -6.99
N ALA A 96 -0.63 -25.99 -6.24
CA ALA A 96 -0.18 -26.63 -5.01
C ALA A 96 -1.13 -26.36 -3.82
N GLY A 97 -1.89 -25.25 -3.85
CA GLY A 97 -2.80 -24.82 -2.80
C GLY A 97 -4.02 -25.74 -2.61
N VAL A 98 -4.48 -26.39 -3.69
CA VAL A 98 -5.67 -27.25 -3.71
C VAL A 98 -5.58 -28.43 -2.72
N ARG A 99 -4.36 -28.90 -2.42
CA ARG A 99 -4.11 -30.05 -1.55
C ARG A 99 -3.78 -29.67 -0.10
N LEU A 100 -3.77 -28.37 0.23
CA LEU A 100 -3.46 -27.92 1.57
C LEU A 100 -4.64 -28.14 2.52
N PRO A 101 -4.39 -28.31 3.84
CA PRO A 101 -5.45 -28.45 4.84
C PRO A 101 -6.46 -27.30 4.86
N ARG A 102 -6.03 -26.11 4.44
CA ARG A 102 -6.88 -24.95 4.22
C ARG A 102 -6.49 -24.28 2.90
N PRO A 103 -7.46 -23.77 2.13
CA PRO A 103 -7.15 -23.05 0.91
C PRO A 103 -6.30 -21.81 1.24
N PRO A 104 -5.29 -21.49 0.41
CA PRO A 104 -4.54 -20.24 0.53
C PRO A 104 -5.47 -19.02 0.49
N ALA A 105 -5.13 -17.99 1.26
CA ALA A 105 -5.89 -16.74 1.26
C ALA A 105 -5.72 -15.97 -0.07
N ASP A 106 -6.77 -15.24 -0.47
CA ASP A 106 -6.71 -14.25 -1.55
C ASP A 106 -5.92 -13.01 -1.08
N LEU A 107 -4.63 -12.98 -1.40
CA LEU A 107 -3.68 -11.94 -1.00
C LEU A 107 -3.96 -10.57 -1.65
N ARG A 108 -4.92 -10.50 -2.57
CA ARG A 108 -5.37 -9.25 -3.18
C ARG A 108 -6.46 -8.56 -2.35
N ALA A 109 -7.12 -9.30 -1.46
CA ALA A 109 -8.22 -8.78 -0.66
C ALA A 109 -7.72 -7.78 0.41
N PRO A 110 -8.59 -6.87 0.90
CA PRO A 110 -8.19 -5.81 1.83
C PRO A 110 -7.51 -6.30 3.11
N HIS A 111 -7.86 -7.50 3.60
CA HIS A 111 -7.30 -8.05 4.83
C HIS A 111 -5.76 -8.11 4.79
N THR A 112 -5.16 -8.37 3.62
CA THR A 112 -3.70 -8.47 3.48
C THR A 112 -3.01 -7.14 3.75
N ALA A 113 -3.51 -6.04 3.20
CA ALA A 113 -2.99 -4.70 3.50
C ALA A 113 -3.35 -4.23 4.91
N GLN A 114 -4.48 -4.70 5.47
CA GLN A 114 -4.98 -4.32 6.80
C GLN A 114 -4.28 -5.04 7.96
N HIS A 115 -3.65 -6.18 7.74
CA HIS A 115 -2.77 -6.78 8.74
C HIS A 115 -1.55 -5.90 8.99
N THR A 116 -1.02 -5.96 10.21
CA THR A 116 0.23 -5.25 10.51
C THR A 116 1.35 -5.85 9.65
N ALA A 117 2.32 -5.01 9.26
CA ALA A 117 3.50 -5.50 8.54
C ALA A 117 4.23 -6.59 9.36
N GLY A 118 4.18 -6.46 10.69
CA GLY A 118 4.67 -7.40 11.67
C GLY A 118 4.01 -8.78 11.66
N ASP A 119 2.69 -8.85 11.46
CA ASP A 119 1.95 -10.12 11.36
C ASP A 119 2.29 -10.85 10.05
N LEU A 120 2.33 -10.10 8.93
CA LEU A 120 2.75 -10.65 7.64
C LEU A 120 4.18 -11.20 7.72
N PHE A 121 5.08 -10.45 8.36
CA PHE A 121 6.44 -10.90 8.61
C PHE A 121 6.46 -12.17 9.48
N TRP A 122 5.63 -12.26 10.52
CA TRP A 122 5.53 -13.46 11.36
C TRP A 122 5.14 -14.70 10.57
N TRP A 123 4.08 -14.61 9.76
CA TRP A 123 3.59 -15.74 8.96
C TRP A 123 4.59 -16.15 7.89
N LEU A 124 5.28 -15.21 7.24
CA LEU A 124 6.37 -15.55 6.32
C LEU A 124 7.51 -16.27 7.07
N SER A 125 7.84 -15.82 8.28
CA SER A 125 8.96 -16.35 9.05
C SER A 125 8.70 -17.75 9.59
N ASN A 126 7.49 -18.01 10.07
CA ASN A 126 7.14 -19.21 10.84
C ASN A 126 6.16 -20.14 10.10
N GLY A 127 5.64 -19.70 8.95
CA GLY A 127 4.58 -20.39 8.24
C GLY A 127 3.26 -20.37 8.99
N ILE A 128 2.31 -21.13 8.47
CA ILE A 128 1.02 -21.40 9.12
C ILE A 128 0.80 -22.92 9.03
N PRO A 129 1.40 -23.72 9.95
CA PRO A 129 1.38 -25.17 9.86
C PRO A 129 -0.03 -25.77 9.77
N ALA A 130 -0.99 -25.20 10.51
CA ALA A 130 -2.39 -25.63 10.47
C ALA A 130 -3.10 -25.38 9.12
N ALA A 131 -2.55 -24.51 8.28
CA ALA A 131 -3.00 -24.26 6.91
C ALA A 131 -2.09 -24.92 5.86
N GLY A 132 -0.98 -25.54 6.28
CA GLY A 132 0.03 -26.11 5.38
C GLY A 132 0.95 -25.08 4.70
N MET A 133 0.95 -23.83 5.15
CA MET A 133 1.90 -22.82 4.66
C MET A 133 3.27 -23.06 5.30
N PRO A 134 4.36 -23.23 4.51
CA PRO A 134 5.70 -23.44 5.02
C PRO A 134 6.27 -22.17 5.68
N ALA A 135 7.27 -22.36 6.53
CA ALA A 135 8.09 -21.28 7.07
C ALA A 135 9.18 -20.91 6.06
N PHE A 136 9.53 -19.63 5.97
CA PHE A 136 10.61 -19.13 5.12
C PHE A 136 11.76 -18.48 5.92
N GLY A 137 11.71 -18.55 7.25
CA GLY A 137 12.70 -17.89 8.11
C GLY A 137 14.12 -18.47 8.01
N ARG A 138 14.30 -19.66 7.41
CA ARG A 138 15.62 -20.29 7.19
C ARG A 138 16.12 -20.13 5.76
N GLU A 139 15.19 -19.99 4.83
CA GLU A 139 15.42 -19.93 3.38
C GLU A 139 15.62 -18.49 2.91
N LEU A 140 14.94 -17.53 3.54
CA LEU A 140 14.97 -16.12 3.18
C LEU A 140 15.57 -15.27 4.30
N SER A 141 16.42 -14.32 3.90
CA SER A 141 16.94 -13.30 4.81
C SER A 141 15.80 -12.47 5.42
N GLU A 142 16.09 -11.74 6.50
CA GLU A 142 15.11 -10.81 7.05
C GLU A 142 14.70 -9.73 6.03
N GLU A 143 15.66 -9.18 5.30
CA GLU A 143 15.42 -8.17 4.26
C GLU A 143 14.50 -8.71 3.16
N GLN A 144 14.77 -9.92 2.66
CA GLN A 144 13.94 -10.60 1.66
C GLN A 144 12.50 -10.85 2.15
N ARG A 145 12.32 -11.15 3.44
CA ARG A 145 10.98 -11.28 4.03
C ARG A 145 10.26 -9.94 4.12
N TRP A 146 10.95 -8.85 4.44
CA TRP A 146 10.36 -7.52 4.39
C TRP A 146 10.05 -7.05 2.97
N ASP A 147 10.86 -7.42 1.98
CA ASP A 147 10.56 -7.21 0.55
C ASP A 147 9.26 -7.90 0.14
N LEU A 148 9.07 -9.16 0.56
CA LEU A 148 7.82 -9.87 0.38
C LEU A 148 6.65 -9.13 1.06
N VAL A 149 6.79 -8.67 2.30
CA VAL A 149 5.75 -7.89 2.99
C VAL A 149 5.38 -6.65 2.17
N ASN A 150 6.36 -5.89 1.70
CA ASN A 150 6.11 -4.69 0.88
C ASN A 150 5.40 -5.04 -0.43
N PHE A 151 5.81 -6.11 -1.11
CA PHE A 151 5.11 -6.59 -2.31
C PHE A 151 3.67 -7.02 -2.02
N LEU A 152 3.40 -7.79 -0.97
CA LEU A 152 2.05 -8.24 -0.61
C LEU A 152 1.09 -7.08 -0.35
N ARG A 153 1.59 -6.03 0.31
CA ARG A 153 0.81 -4.82 0.58
C ARG A 153 0.56 -4.00 -0.67
N ALA A 154 1.56 -3.89 -1.54
CA ALA A 154 1.41 -3.28 -2.85
C ALA A 154 0.41 -4.05 -3.72
N LEU A 155 0.45 -5.38 -3.69
CA LEU A 155 -0.47 -6.26 -4.43
C LEU A 155 -1.94 -6.04 -4.02
N SER A 156 -2.21 -6.07 -2.72
CA SER A 156 -3.56 -5.84 -2.17
C SER A 156 -4.05 -4.41 -2.45
N SER A 157 -3.21 -3.41 -2.21
CA SER A 157 -3.54 -2.00 -2.48
C SER A 157 -3.72 -1.71 -3.98
N GLY A 158 -2.89 -2.31 -4.83
CA GLY A 158 -2.99 -2.23 -6.29
C GLY A 158 -4.26 -2.87 -6.82
N TYR A 159 -4.66 -4.02 -6.26
CA TYR A 159 -5.93 -4.66 -6.64
C TYR A 159 -7.15 -3.83 -6.23
N ALA A 160 -7.11 -3.15 -5.08
CA ALA A 160 -8.13 -2.19 -4.68
C ALA A 160 -8.13 -0.94 -5.59
N ALA A 161 -6.95 -0.53 -6.07
CA ALA A 161 -6.76 0.64 -6.93
C ALA A 161 -7.10 0.38 -8.42
N ARG A 162 -7.43 -0.85 -8.83
CA ARG A 162 -7.70 -1.18 -10.24
C ARG A 162 -8.84 -0.35 -10.84
N GLY A 163 -9.81 0.05 -10.02
CA GLY A 163 -10.94 0.88 -10.41
C GLY A 163 -10.65 2.39 -10.41
N MET A 164 -9.49 2.80 -9.87
CA MET A 164 -9.10 4.21 -9.83
C MET A 164 -8.87 4.71 -11.25
N GLY A 165 -9.59 5.77 -11.62
CA GLY A 165 -9.54 6.40 -12.93
C GLY A 165 -8.67 7.67 -12.95
N PRO A 166 -8.73 8.44 -14.06
CA PRO A 166 -7.98 9.68 -14.21
C PRO A 166 -8.57 10.84 -13.38
N THR A 167 -9.73 10.67 -12.75
CA THR A 167 -10.42 11.69 -11.98
C THR A 167 -10.18 11.51 -10.49
N ILE A 168 -9.93 12.62 -9.79
CA ILE A 168 -9.65 12.62 -8.36
C ILE A 168 -10.95 12.53 -7.57
N GLU A 169 -10.97 11.64 -6.59
CA GLU A 169 -11.98 11.62 -5.53
C GLU A 169 -11.59 12.66 -4.46
N PRO A 170 -12.40 13.72 -4.26
CA PRO A 170 -12.09 14.75 -3.26
C PRO A 170 -11.99 14.20 -1.84
N ASP A 171 -11.05 14.72 -1.05
CA ASP A 171 -10.88 14.46 0.38
C ASP A 171 -10.71 12.97 0.75
N ARG A 172 -10.26 12.14 -0.19
CA ARG A 172 -10.11 10.69 0.01
C ARG A 172 -8.70 10.17 -0.33
N PRO A 173 -7.64 10.66 0.35
CA PRO A 173 -6.32 10.07 0.23
C PRO A 173 -6.26 8.73 0.96
N TRP A 174 -5.99 7.65 0.23
CA TRP A 174 -5.90 6.31 0.84
C TRP A 174 -4.77 5.45 0.25
N LEU A 175 -4.37 5.70 -0.99
CA LEU A 175 -3.36 4.92 -1.69
C LEU A 175 -2.00 5.61 -1.59
N VAL A 176 -1.15 5.17 -0.68
CA VAL A 176 0.20 5.72 -0.54
C VAL A 176 1.08 5.28 -1.72
N ALA A 177 1.79 6.23 -2.32
CA ALA A 177 2.72 6.00 -3.40
C ALA A 177 4.00 5.34 -2.87
N PRO A 178 4.46 4.20 -3.44
CA PRO A 178 5.76 3.65 -3.10
C PRO A 178 6.86 4.67 -3.39
N ASP A 179 7.73 4.91 -2.41
CA ASP A 179 8.88 5.78 -2.62
C ASP A 179 9.83 5.15 -3.64
N PHE A 180 10.61 5.96 -4.33
CA PHE A 180 11.62 5.46 -5.26
C PHE A 180 12.76 6.44 -5.43
N THR A 181 13.93 5.90 -5.76
CA THR A 181 15.12 6.66 -6.10
C THR A 181 15.38 6.57 -7.60
N PHE A 182 15.70 7.69 -8.23
CA PHE A 182 16.00 7.77 -9.66
C PHE A 182 17.08 8.81 -9.95
N ALA A 183 17.79 8.65 -11.06
CA ALA A 183 18.73 9.64 -11.58
C ALA A 183 18.34 10.05 -13.01
N VAL A 184 18.74 11.26 -13.41
CA VAL A 184 18.52 11.81 -14.75
C VAL A 184 19.87 12.08 -15.41
N GLY A 185 20.32 11.14 -16.23
CA GLY A 185 21.67 11.20 -16.81
C GLY A 185 22.75 11.24 -15.72
N PRO A 186 23.70 12.19 -15.75
CA PRO A 186 24.80 12.24 -14.80
C PRO A 186 24.47 12.97 -13.48
N THR A 187 23.21 13.34 -13.23
CA THR A 187 22.84 14.05 -12.00
C THR A 187 22.84 13.13 -10.78
N PRO A 188 23.06 13.66 -9.56
CA PRO A 188 22.85 12.89 -8.34
C PRO A 188 21.45 12.26 -8.28
N PRO A 189 21.32 11.06 -7.68
CA PRO A 189 20.02 10.44 -7.48
C PRO A 189 19.11 11.31 -6.59
N ARG A 190 17.82 11.34 -6.92
CA ARG A 190 16.74 11.98 -6.15
C ARG A 190 15.70 10.93 -5.77
N SER A 191 14.96 11.21 -4.72
CA SER A 191 13.86 10.36 -4.25
C SER A 191 12.49 11.01 -4.42
N LEU A 192 11.43 10.21 -4.58
CA LEU A 192 10.04 10.71 -4.65
C LEU A 192 9.70 11.51 -3.38
N ARG A 193 10.14 11.03 -2.20
CA ARG A 193 9.89 11.70 -0.92
C ARG A 193 10.41 13.14 -0.85
N GLU A 194 11.44 13.52 -1.61
CA GLU A 194 11.96 14.90 -1.63
C GLU A 194 10.97 15.93 -2.19
N TYR A 195 9.96 15.47 -2.93
CA TYR A 195 8.88 16.31 -3.47
C TYR A 195 7.72 16.48 -2.49
N ARG A 196 7.65 15.68 -1.42
CA ARG A 196 6.60 15.80 -0.41
C ARG A 196 6.58 17.21 0.17
N GLU A 197 5.37 17.69 0.44
CA GLU A 197 5.03 19.02 0.93
C GLU A 197 5.38 20.17 -0.04
N ARG A 198 6.05 19.88 -1.17
CA ARG A 198 6.57 20.89 -2.10
C ARG A 198 5.87 20.85 -3.46
N ARG A 199 5.78 19.67 -4.06
CA ARG A 199 5.31 19.48 -5.44
C ARG A 199 4.31 18.34 -5.54
N ILE A 200 3.36 18.49 -6.46
CA ILE A 200 2.60 17.37 -7.00
C ILE A 200 3.53 16.65 -7.98
N VAL A 201 3.51 15.33 -8.03
CA VAL A 201 4.30 14.54 -8.99
C VAL A 201 3.38 13.90 -10.01
N LEU A 202 3.60 14.21 -11.29
CA LEU A 202 3.02 13.48 -12.41
C LEU A 202 4.04 12.41 -12.86
N LEU A 203 3.84 11.19 -12.37
CA LEU A 203 4.69 10.05 -12.71
C LEU A 203 4.14 9.37 -13.98
N VAL A 204 4.95 9.37 -15.05
CA VAL A 204 4.57 8.89 -16.38
C VAL A 204 5.35 7.63 -16.71
N LEU A 205 4.72 6.46 -16.63
CA LEU A 205 5.30 5.21 -17.12
C LEU A 205 4.97 5.07 -18.60
N TYR A 206 5.97 4.89 -19.45
CA TYR A 206 5.74 4.90 -20.89
C TYR A 206 6.57 3.90 -21.67
N ASP A 207 5.97 3.36 -22.73
CA ASP A 207 6.66 2.74 -23.87
C ASP A 207 6.90 3.80 -24.95
N LEU A 208 8.17 4.09 -25.24
CA LEU A 208 8.58 5.15 -26.16
C LEU A 208 8.01 4.98 -27.57
N ALA A 209 7.82 3.74 -28.03
CA ALA A 209 7.30 3.47 -29.37
C ALA A 209 5.86 4.00 -29.56
N ARG A 210 5.10 4.11 -28.46
CA ARG A 210 3.70 4.51 -28.48
C ARG A 210 3.48 5.89 -27.86
N ALA A 211 4.34 6.32 -26.95
CA ALA A 211 4.12 7.50 -26.11
C ALA A 211 4.69 8.82 -26.66
N ARG A 212 5.37 8.82 -27.81
CA ARG A 212 6.08 10.01 -28.32
C ARG A 212 5.17 11.24 -28.45
N ALA A 213 3.96 11.08 -28.98
CA ALA A 213 3.00 12.19 -29.12
C ALA A 213 2.57 12.76 -27.75
N ARG A 214 2.26 11.87 -26.80
CA ARG A 214 1.87 12.29 -25.44
C ARG A 214 3.01 12.98 -24.68
N LEU A 215 4.23 12.47 -24.79
CA LEU A 215 5.40 13.13 -24.18
C LEU A 215 5.66 14.51 -24.79
N ALA A 216 5.40 14.70 -26.08
CA ALA A 216 5.49 16.01 -26.73
C ALA A 216 4.41 16.98 -26.23
N GLU A 217 3.19 16.51 -26.03
CA GLU A 217 2.09 17.29 -25.45
C GLU A 217 2.43 17.77 -24.04
N ILE A 218 2.92 16.86 -23.18
CA ILE A 218 3.36 17.18 -21.82
C ILE A 218 4.52 18.20 -21.86
N ALA A 219 5.51 17.98 -22.73
CA ALA A 219 6.64 18.92 -22.88
C ALA A 219 6.18 20.31 -23.34
N GLY A 220 5.17 20.38 -24.21
CA GLY A 220 4.56 21.64 -24.66
C GLY A 220 3.80 22.41 -23.57
N ARG A 221 3.43 21.74 -22.47
CA ARG A 221 2.74 22.33 -21.30
C ARG A 221 3.61 22.40 -20.04
N ASP A 222 4.90 22.10 -20.14
CA ASP A 222 5.83 22.02 -19.01
C ASP A 222 5.81 23.30 -18.15
N GLY A 223 5.80 24.48 -18.76
CA GLY A 223 5.71 25.76 -18.05
C GLY A 223 4.40 25.91 -17.24
N THR A 224 3.25 25.47 -17.79
CA THR A 224 1.97 25.49 -17.08
C THR A 224 1.98 24.51 -15.90
N LEU A 225 2.50 23.30 -16.09
CA LEU A 225 2.63 22.29 -15.04
C LEU A 225 3.55 22.78 -13.91
N ALA A 226 4.69 23.39 -14.25
CA ALA A 226 5.62 23.97 -13.29
C ALA A 226 4.99 25.10 -12.46
N LEU A 227 4.20 25.98 -13.09
CA LEU A 227 3.45 27.05 -12.42
C LEU A 227 2.39 26.50 -11.46
N LEU A 228 1.77 25.38 -11.79
CA LEU A 228 0.83 24.66 -10.92
C LEU A 228 1.52 23.85 -9.81
N GLY A 229 2.85 23.88 -9.74
CA GLY A 229 3.62 23.18 -8.72
C GLY A 229 3.80 21.68 -9.01
N VAL A 230 3.75 21.27 -10.27
CA VAL A 230 3.90 19.87 -10.69
C VAL A 230 5.35 19.59 -11.14
N GLU A 231 5.92 18.50 -10.64
CA GLU A 231 7.12 17.87 -11.20
C GLU A 231 6.68 16.68 -12.08
N VAL A 232 7.12 16.65 -13.33
CA VAL A 232 6.89 15.50 -14.22
C VAL A 232 8.09 14.57 -14.14
N ILE A 233 7.84 13.30 -13.82
CA ILE A 233 8.87 12.24 -13.81
C ILE A 233 8.47 11.19 -14.83
N ALA A 234 9.19 11.11 -15.94
CA ALA A 234 8.96 10.13 -16.98
C ALA A 234 9.86 8.91 -16.79
N VAL A 235 9.25 7.73 -16.73
CA VAL A 235 9.91 6.46 -16.48
C VAL A 235 9.68 5.52 -17.67
N PRO A 236 10.72 5.20 -18.45
CA PRO A 236 10.60 4.24 -19.53
C PRO A 236 10.38 2.83 -18.96
N VAL A 237 9.41 2.09 -19.51
CA VAL A 237 9.17 0.69 -19.10
C VAL A 237 10.19 -0.29 -19.70
N HIS A 238 10.90 0.14 -20.75
CA HIS A 238 11.93 -0.62 -21.47
C HIS A 238 13.10 0.30 -21.87
N ASP A 239 14.31 -0.24 -22.02
CA ASP A 239 15.48 0.43 -22.60
C ASP A 239 15.87 1.80 -21.99
N ALA A 240 15.90 1.88 -20.66
CA ALA A 240 16.05 3.15 -19.95
C ALA A 240 17.37 3.90 -20.17
N ARG A 241 18.49 3.18 -20.35
CA ARG A 241 19.84 3.79 -20.47
C ARG A 241 19.98 4.69 -21.70
N ASP A 242 19.21 4.43 -22.76
CA ASP A 242 19.21 5.22 -23.99
C ASP A 242 17.94 6.05 -24.17
N ALA A 243 17.05 6.09 -23.17
CA ALA A 243 15.74 6.74 -23.30
C ALA A 243 15.85 8.21 -23.72
N ILE A 244 16.74 8.98 -23.07
CA ILE A 244 16.98 10.39 -23.43
C ILE A 244 17.47 10.53 -24.88
N LYS A 245 18.39 9.66 -25.32
CA LYS A 245 18.91 9.69 -26.70
C LYS A 245 17.82 9.32 -27.72
N ARG A 246 16.96 8.36 -27.39
CA ARG A 246 15.92 7.82 -28.28
C ARG A 246 14.68 8.71 -28.39
N ILE A 247 14.35 9.49 -27.35
CA ILE A 247 13.33 10.55 -27.44
C ILE A 247 13.71 11.52 -28.57
N GLY A 248 15.01 11.73 -28.81
CA GLY A 248 15.53 12.55 -29.91
C GLY A 248 15.56 14.04 -29.56
N ARG A 249 15.88 14.88 -30.56
CA ARG A 249 15.95 16.34 -30.38
C ARG A 249 14.58 17.01 -30.33
N GLU A 250 13.55 16.34 -30.84
CA GLU A 250 12.16 16.79 -30.81
C GLU A 250 11.23 15.65 -30.36
N PRO A 251 10.39 15.89 -29.33
CA PRO A 251 10.27 17.12 -28.55
C PRO A 251 11.49 17.37 -27.64
N ARG A 252 11.83 18.64 -27.37
CA ARG A 252 12.76 18.97 -26.30
C ARG A 252 12.06 18.68 -24.97
N VAL A 253 12.43 17.59 -24.34
CA VAL A 253 11.92 17.22 -23.02
C VAL A 253 12.71 17.98 -21.95
N LEU A 254 12.03 18.88 -21.24
CA LEU A 254 12.60 19.68 -20.16
C LEU A 254 12.37 19.07 -18.77
N PHE A 255 11.45 18.10 -18.68
CA PHE A 255 11.15 17.39 -17.45
C PHE A 255 12.08 16.19 -17.20
N SER A 256 12.05 15.68 -15.98
CA SER A 256 12.91 14.60 -15.49
C SER A 256 12.59 13.27 -16.20
N VAL A 257 13.56 12.70 -16.94
CA VAL A 257 13.48 11.34 -17.51
C VAL A 257 14.40 10.41 -16.73
N ALA A 258 13.85 9.40 -16.07
CA ALA A 258 14.60 8.46 -15.26
C ALA A 258 15.49 7.55 -16.14
N THR A 259 16.81 7.69 -16.01
CA THR A 259 17.80 6.84 -16.68
C THR A 259 18.29 5.69 -15.81
N GLU A 260 18.20 5.86 -14.49
CA GLU A 260 18.50 4.83 -13.48
C GLU A 260 17.28 4.66 -12.55
N GLY A 261 17.14 3.46 -11.98
CA GLY A 261 16.01 3.10 -11.10
C GLY A 261 14.69 2.81 -11.83
N SER A 262 14.60 3.09 -13.12
CA SER A 262 13.40 2.94 -13.95
C SER A 262 12.81 1.53 -13.95
N GLU A 263 13.63 0.48 -13.96
CA GLU A 263 13.16 -0.91 -13.94
C GLU A 263 12.41 -1.23 -12.64
N ALA A 264 12.98 -0.87 -11.49
CA ALA A 264 12.34 -1.06 -10.20
C ALA A 264 11.06 -0.21 -10.06
N ILE A 265 11.10 1.05 -10.52
CA ILE A 265 9.93 1.93 -10.52
C ILE A 265 8.82 1.34 -11.39
N ALA A 266 9.13 0.95 -12.62
CA ALA A 266 8.17 0.35 -13.54
C ALA A 266 7.61 -0.96 -12.99
N ALA A 267 8.43 -1.83 -12.43
CA ALA A 267 7.99 -3.08 -11.82
C ALA A 267 7.01 -2.85 -10.67
N ALA A 268 7.34 -1.94 -9.74
CA ALA A 268 6.50 -1.64 -8.59
C ALA A 268 5.20 -0.94 -8.98
N TYR A 269 5.25 0.10 -9.83
CA TYR A 269 4.07 0.87 -10.18
C TYR A 269 3.11 0.11 -11.11
N ARG A 270 3.61 -0.87 -11.88
CA ARG A 270 2.75 -1.76 -12.69
C ARG A 270 1.85 -2.67 -11.85
N VAL A 271 2.15 -2.86 -10.57
CA VAL A 271 1.26 -3.55 -9.61
C VAL A 271 -0.07 -2.80 -9.44
N PHE A 272 -0.06 -1.46 -9.53
CA PHE A 272 -1.27 -0.63 -9.39
C PHE A 272 -1.99 -0.42 -10.72
N ALA A 273 -1.25 -0.38 -11.84
CA ALA A 273 -1.84 -0.26 -13.17
C ALA A 273 -0.92 -0.78 -14.27
N THR A 274 -1.46 -1.65 -15.11
CA THR A 274 -0.76 -2.18 -16.29
C THR A 274 -1.38 -1.64 -17.57
N ALA A 275 -0.60 -0.85 -18.31
CA ALA A 275 -0.86 -0.44 -19.69
C ALA A 275 0.48 -0.04 -20.35
N PRO A 276 0.55 0.08 -21.70
CA PRO A 276 1.75 0.60 -22.37
C PRO A 276 2.11 2.03 -21.96
N HIS A 277 1.13 2.82 -21.51
CA HIS A 277 1.33 4.16 -20.98
C HIS A 277 0.41 4.38 -19.78
N VAL A 278 0.97 4.80 -18.65
CA VAL A 278 0.24 5.07 -17.40
C VAL A 278 0.72 6.37 -16.79
N GLU A 279 -0.21 7.21 -16.35
CA GLU A 279 0.07 8.47 -15.65
C GLU A 279 -0.52 8.37 -14.23
N PHE A 280 0.34 8.49 -13.22
CA PHE A 280 -0.05 8.57 -11.82
C PHE A 280 0.07 10.02 -11.36
N LEU A 281 -0.99 10.54 -10.76
CA LEU A 281 -0.98 11.83 -10.10
C LEU A 281 -0.76 11.61 -8.59
N ILE A 282 0.40 12.02 -8.10
CA ILE A 282 0.81 11.86 -6.70
C ILE A 282 0.76 13.24 -6.04
N ASP A 283 -0.01 13.38 -4.96
CA ASP A 283 -0.12 14.67 -4.27
C ASP A 283 1.11 15.00 -3.41
N ARG A 284 1.12 16.21 -2.84
CA ARG A 284 2.20 16.70 -1.97
C ARG A 284 2.35 15.85 -0.71
N GLN A 285 1.34 15.09 -0.32
CA GLN A 285 1.39 14.25 0.87
C GLN A 285 1.95 12.86 0.55
N GLY A 286 2.09 12.51 -0.73
CA GLY A 286 2.63 11.22 -1.18
C GLY A 286 1.56 10.17 -1.43
N TYR A 287 0.31 10.57 -1.66
CA TYR A 287 -0.76 9.66 -2.07
C TYR A 287 -0.96 9.70 -3.58
N ILE A 288 -1.20 8.53 -4.18
CA ILE A 288 -1.73 8.40 -5.54
C ILE A 288 -3.20 8.82 -5.50
N ARG A 289 -3.55 9.85 -6.28
CA ARG A 289 -4.89 10.47 -6.31
C ARG A 289 -5.66 10.18 -7.58
N ALA A 290 -4.96 9.92 -8.67
CA ALA A 290 -5.56 9.52 -9.94
C ALA A 290 -4.60 8.62 -10.71
N VAL A 291 -5.17 7.73 -11.52
CA VAL A 291 -4.44 6.81 -12.41
C VAL A 291 -5.09 6.82 -13.79
N ALA A 292 -4.40 7.40 -14.76
CA ALA A 292 -4.81 7.39 -16.15
C ALA A 292 -4.04 6.29 -16.91
N ARG A 293 -4.72 5.55 -17.78
CA ARG A 293 -4.17 4.42 -18.54
C ARG A 293 -4.43 4.61 -20.03
N GLY A 294 -3.50 4.22 -20.88
CA GLY A 294 -3.72 4.23 -22.32
C GLY A 294 -2.66 3.53 -23.15
N ASN A 295 -2.85 3.56 -24.47
CA ASN A 295 -2.06 2.82 -25.47
C ASN A 295 -1.12 3.73 -26.27
N GLY A 296 -0.47 4.70 -25.60
CA GLY A 296 0.34 5.75 -26.23
C GLY A 296 0.05 7.17 -25.72
N GLY A 297 -0.96 7.32 -24.87
CA GLY A 297 -1.24 8.50 -24.06
C GLY A 297 -2.39 8.22 -23.09
N ALA A 298 -2.43 8.90 -21.94
CA ALA A 298 -3.40 8.62 -20.88
C ALA A 298 -4.61 9.58 -20.88
N GLY A 299 -5.26 9.77 -22.03
CA GLY A 299 -6.40 10.68 -22.16
C GLY A 299 -6.00 12.11 -22.51
N ASP A 300 -6.73 13.09 -21.96
CA ASP A 300 -6.67 14.52 -22.32
C ASP A 300 -5.86 15.30 -21.28
N LEU A 301 -4.80 16.02 -21.70
CA LEU A 301 -3.92 16.75 -20.77
C LEU A 301 -4.64 17.92 -20.09
N ASP A 302 -5.57 18.57 -20.78
CA ASP A 302 -6.29 19.70 -20.21
C ASP A 302 -7.22 19.21 -19.07
N LYS A 303 -7.75 17.98 -19.17
CA LYS A 303 -8.45 17.33 -18.05
C LYS A 303 -7.50 17.04 -16.90
N THR A 304 -6.32 16.47 -17.14
CA THR A 304 -5.31 16.25 -16.10
C THR A 304 -4.94 17.55 -15.39
N ILE A 305 -4.79 18.65 -16.12
CA ILE A 305 -4.53 19.99 -15.56
C ILE A 305 -5.68 20.45 -14.66
N ALA A 306 -6.94 20.22 -15.06
CA ALA A 306 -8.10 20.53 -14.22
C ALA A 306 -8.10 19.71 -12.91
N GLU A 307 -7.71 18.42 -12.96
CA GLU A 307 -7.53 17.60 -11.76
C GLU A 307 -6.43 18.15 -10.85
N ILE A 308 -5.29 18.57 -11.40
CA ILE A 308 -4.19 19.19 -10.66
C ILE A 308 -4.64 20.46 -9.95
N GLN A 309 -5.43 21.31 -10.62
CA GLN A 309 -6.00 22.51 -10.00
C GLN A 309 -6.89 22.15 -8.81
N ARG A 310 -7.73 21.12 -8.94
CA ARG A 310 -8.54 20.63 -7.82
C ARG A 310 -7.70 20.16 -6.64
N LEU A 311 -6.56 19.47 -6.85
CA LEU A 311 -5.65 19.11 -5.75
C LEU A 311 -5.01 20.32 -5.08
N ASN A 312 -4.74 21.38 -5.83
CA ASN A 312 -4.19 22.60 -5.27
C ASN A 312 -5.19 23.33 -4.38
N ASP A 313 -6.48 23.20 -4.69
CA ASP A 313 -7.58 23.80 -3.92
C ASP A 313 -8.04 22.92 -2.75
N GLU A 314 -7.71 21.63 -2.76
CA GLU A 314 -8.03 20.68 -1.69
C GLU A 314 -7.24 21.02 -0.41
N LYS A 315 -7.92 20.88 0.74
CA LYS A 315 -7.24 21.05 2.03
C LYS A 315 -6.19 19.96 2.19
N ALA A 316 -4.95 20.36 2.47
CA ALA A 316 -3.84 19.43 2.66
C ALA A 316 -4.19 18.35 3.70
N PRO A 317 -4.24 17.05 3.31
CA PRO A 317 -4.41 15.97 4.26
C PRO A 317 -3.14 15.77 5.10
N ALA A 318 -3.22 14.90 6.10
CA ALA A 318 -2.01 14.47 6.81
C ALA A 318 -1.02 13.81 5.83
N PRO A 319 0.30 14.03 5.97
CA PRO A 319 1.31 13.37 5.14
C PRO A 319 1.14 11.85 5.14
N ALA A 320 1.42 11.21 4.00
CA ALA A 320 1.50 9.76 3.94
C ALA A 320 2.52 9.24 4.96
N PRO A 321 2.15 8.25 5.77
CA PRO A 321 3.05 7.76 6.81
C PRO A 321 4.32 7.19 6.17
N GLU A 322 5.46 7.35 6.85
CA GLU A 322 6.76 6.85 6.38
C GLU A 322 6.78 5.32 6.27
N GLU A 323 6.01 4.69 7.15
CA GLU A 323 5.68 3.28 7.11
C GLU A 323 4.23 3.19 6.65
N HIS A 324 3.90 2.27 5.75
CA HIS A 324 2.49 1.88 5.63
C HIS A 324 2.09 1.29 6.99
N ALA A 325 1.33 2.01 7.80
CA ALA A 325 0.84 1.54 9.08
C ALA A 325 -0.67 1.86 9.09
N HIS A 326 -1.48 0.82 9.27
CA HIS A 326 -2.92 0.93 9.49
C HIS A 326 -3.20 0.70 10.97
#